data_AF-A0A439D860-F1
#
_entry.id   AF-A0A439D860-F1
#
_cell.length_a   1.000
_cell.length_b   1.000
_cell.length_c   1.000
_cell.angle_alpha   90.00
_cell.angle_beta   90.00
_cell.angle_gamma   90.00
#
_symmetry.space_group_name_H-M   'P 1'
#
loop_
_entity.id
_entity.type
_entity.pdbx_description
1 polymer ?
#
loop_
_entity_poly.entity_id
_entity_poly.type
_entity_poly.pdbx_seq_one_letter_code
_entity_poly.pdbx_strand_id
1 'polypeptide(L)'
;MASNENEKATGKRKHNDASEAEGSSLKRSKGGNQGKWMTPSHKAKLQAVKGRSLEVGDTGFWITCQRQKEMRAADEILSICEEYGQKLFNINPDGTNEAAEDEEPEDIETAIEKEVAAMKSENKPKDAPFEVLKMNVDCVLFMRTRPPVDPLLLVREICKDATAAKDRSLRRSRFINKLTPIELTGKATEKGLEDVAKKVLSGHFQLVNDETEEKDAGENKACSYAIRPTLRAHTTLKRIEVIDKVASMISKSHKVDLGNPDKVIIIEIFQTFLGMSVVDREWEAMKRYNIHELYAAASKSAADAEEPKEPENEENEENEEDSKPKGDPESEALPTP
;
A
#
# COMPACT_ATOMS: atom_id res chain seq x y z
N MET A 1 68.29 -71.45 26.11
CA MET A 1 68.93 -72.04 24.92
C MET A 1 67.97 -71.90 23.75
N ALA A 2 68.49 -71.42 22.62
CA ALA A 2 68.02 -71.53 21.23
C ALA A 2 66.56 -71.12 20.92
N SER A 3 66.22 -70.17 20.04
CA SER A 3 66.69 -69.72 18.71
C SER A 3 65.56 -70.00 17.71
N ASN A 4 65.05 -68.93 17.11
CA ASN A 4 64.41 -68.78 15.79
C ASN A 4 64.14 -67.27 15.69
N GLU A 5 64.20 -66.54 14.59
CA GLU A 5 64.32 -66.75 13.15
C GLU A 5 64.63 -65.34 12.61
N ASN A 6 65.38 -65.19 11.52
CA ASN A 6 64.82 -64.51 10.34
C ASN A 6 65.77 -64.58 9.14
N GLU A 7 65.20 -65.03 8.03
CA GLU A 7 65.83 -65.13 6.72
C GLU A 7 65.68 -63.79 5.95
N LYS A 8 66.74 -63.40 5.25
CA LYS A 8 66.86 -62.20 4.42
C LYS A 8 66.75 -62.57 2.93
N ALA A 9 66.07 -61.75 2.14
CA ALA A 9 66.47 -61.34 0.78
C ALA A 9 65.52 -60.21 0.30
N THR A 10 65.89 -58.92 0.31
CA THR A 10 66.68 -58.11 -0.64
C THR A 10 66.23 -58.12 -2.11
N GLY A 11 65.84 -56.95 -2.60
CA GLY A 11 65.73 -56.65 -4.04
C GLY A 11 65.24 -55.24 -4.34
N LYS A 12 66.08 -54.22 -4.12
CA LYS A 12 65.80 -52.80 -4.45
C LYS A 12 65.69 -52.57 -5.97
N ARG A 13 64.64 -51.85 -6.40
CA ARG A 13 64.68 -50.91 -7.54
C ARG A 13 63.90 -49.65 -7.15
N LYS A 14 64.50 -48.48 -7.42
CA LYS A 14 64.01 -47.14 -7.09
C LYS A 14 63.80 -46.39 -8.40
N HIS A 15 62.59 -45.91 -8.68
CA HIS A 15 62.31 -44.50 -9.04
C HIS A 15 60.81 -44.25 -9.24
N ASN A 16 60.38 -43.09 -8.74
CA ASN A 16 59.15 -42.28 -8.87
C ASN A 16 58.05 -42.73 -9.86
N ASP A 17 56.76 -42.47 -9.66
CA ASP A 17 56.10 -41.32 -9.02
C ASP A 17 54.63 -41.67 -8.70
N ALA A 18 53.99 -40.82 -7.89
CA ALA A 18 52.56 -40.79 -7.55
C ALA A 18 52.00 -41.81 -6.54
N SER A 19 52.02 -41.43 -5.25
CA SER A 19 50.82 -41.53 -4.39
C SER A 19 51.00 -40.76 -3.08
N GLU A 20 50.02 -39.90 -2.82
CA GLU A 20 49.46 -39.49 -1.53
C GLU A 20 50.31 -39.65 -0.26
N ALA A 21 50.64 -38.52 0.37
CA ALA A 21 51.00 -38.48 1.77
C ALA A 21 50.37 -37.25 2.45
N GLU A 22 49.31 -37.54 3.19
CA GLU A 22 49.05 -37.14 4.58
C GLU A 22 49.61 -35.80 5.10
N GLY A 23 48.70 -35.03 5.70
CA GLY A 23 49.00 -34.27 6.91
C GLY A 23 49.06 -32.75 6.73
N SER A 24 47.94 -32.06 6.96
CA SER A 24 47.99 -30.66 7.37
C SER A 24 46.75 -30.26 8.16
N SER A 25 46.96 -30.17 9.47
CA SER A 25 46.28 -29.33 10.46
C SER A 25 45.10 -28.48 9.96
N LEU A 26 43.90 -28.83 10.43
CA LEU A 26 42.76 -27.92 10.52
C LEU A 26 43.14 -26.70 11.37
N LYS A 27 43.58 -25.61 10.73
CA LYS A 27 43.63 -24.30 11.36
C LYS A 27 42.20 -23.85 11.64
N ARG A 28 41.69 -24.21 12.82
CA ARG A 28 40.54 -23.54 13.46
C ARG A 28 40.88 -22.05 13.56
N SER A 29 40.26 -21.21 12.72
CA SER A 29 40.29 -19.76 12.92
C SER A 29 39.50 -19.44 14.20
N LYS A 30 40.21 -19.40 15.33
CA LYS A 30 39.72 -18.77 16.55
C LYS A 30 39.55 -17.28 16.30
N GLY A 31 38.35 -16.75 16.55
CA GLY A 31 38.14 -15.31 16.73
C GLY A 31 37.35 -14.60 15.63
N GLY A 32 36.14 -15.06 15.33
CA GLY A 32 35.14 -14.19 14.70
C GLY A 32 34.65 -13.16 15.74
N ASN A 33 35.27 -11.98 15.74
CA ASN A 33 34.89 -10.88 16.60
C ASN A 33 33.39 -10.57 16.43
N GLN A 34 32.63 -10.67 17.52
CA GLN A 34 31.21 -10.38 17.62
C GLN A 34 30.90 -8.94 17.17
N GLY A 35 30.73 -8.73 15.85
CA GLY A 35 30.17 -7.51 15.24
C GLY A 35 30.92 -6.19 15.45
N LYS A 36 32.09 -6.16 16.09
CA LYS A 36 32.76 -4.90 16.48
C LYS A 36 33.60 -4.23 15.39
N TRP A 37 33.93 -4.92 14.29
CA TRP A 37 34.63 -4.31 13.15
C TRP A 37 33.85 -4.58 11.87
N MET A 38 33.09 -3.58 11.41
CA MET A 38 32.54 -3.54 10.06
C MET A 38 33.53 -2.82 9.13
N THR A 39 33.73 -3.35 7.93
CA THR A 39 34.53 -2.65 6.90
C THR A 39 33.86 -1.34 6.52
N PRO A 40 34.61 -0.30 6.10
CA PRO A 40 34.03 0.96 5.64
C PRO A 40 33.00 0.76 4.52
N SER A 41 33.23 -0.18 3.60
CA SER A 41 32.27 -0.57 2.56
C SER A 41 30.98 -1.19 3.12
N HIS A 42 31.09 -2.08 4.12
CA HIS A 42 29.90 -2.65 4.77
C HIS A 42 29.14 -1.59 5.58
N LYS A 43 29.84 -0.67 6.25
CA LYS A 43 29.24 0.45 6.99
C LYS A 43 28.55 1.44 6.05
N ALA A 44 29.15 1.75 4.90
CA ALA A 44 28.56 2.58 3.85
C ALA A 44 27.33 1.90 3.24
N LYS A 45 27.39 0.58 2.97
CA LYS A 45 26.25 -0.20 2.49
C LYS A 45 25.11 -0.23 3.50
N LEU A 46 25.42 -0.41 4.79
CA LEU A 46 24.42 -0.38 5.87
C LEU A 46 23.81 1.04 6.02
N GLN A 47 24.63 2.10 5.91
CA GLN A 47 24.15 3.49 5.92
C GLN A 47 23.28 3.82 4.69
N ALA A 48 23.61 3.31 3.51
CA ALA A 48 22.81 3.47 2.30
C ALA A 48 21.45 2.74 2.37
N VAL A 49 21.34 1.70 3.19
CA VAL A 49 20.09 0.98 3.47
C VAL A 49 19.31 1.61 4.63
N LYS A 50 19.99 2.30 5.55
CA LYS A 50 19.41 2.85 6.79
C LYS A 50 18.31 3.89 6.58
N GLY A 51 18.22 4.50 5.40
CA GLY A 51 17.13 5.39 5.02
C GLY A 51 16.04 4.73 4.16
N ARG A 52 16.21 3.47 3.75
CA ARG A 52 15.30 2.77 2.82
C ARG A 52 14.38 1.76 3.51
N SER A 53 14.30 1.81 4.83
CA SER A 53 13.36 1.05 5.64
C SER A 53 12.27 1.95 6.19
N LEU A 54 11.08 1.38 6.39
CA LEU A 54 9.98 2.07 7.05
C LEU A 54 10.37 2.44 8.49
N GLU A 55 10.11 3.68 8.90
CA GLU A 55 10.39 4.19 10.23
C GLU A 55 9.10 4.61 10.96
N VAL A 56 9.21 4.80 12.27
CA VAL A 56 8.09 5.29 13.09
C VAL A 56 7.90 6.77 12.81
N GLY A 57 6.67 7.17 12.52
CA GLY A 57 6.33 8.55 12.16
C GLY A 57 6.36 8.82 10.66
N ASP A 58 6.76 7.85 9.84
CA ASP A 58 6.59 7.93 8.39
C ASP A 58 5.09 8.10 8.04
N THR A 59 4.83 8.85 6.98
CA THR A 59 3.51 9.03 6.39
C THR A 59 3.52 8.49 4.96
N GLY A 60 2.38 8.06 4.44
CA GLY A 60 2.35 7.48 3.12
C GLY A 60 1.16 6.58 2.88
N PHE A 61 1.33 5.56 2.04
CA PHE A 61 0.28 4.60 1.77
C PHE A 61 0.83 3.22 1.39
N TRP A 62 0.09 2.19 1.81
CA TRP A 62 0.35 0.82 1.39
C TRP A 62 -0.14 0.60 -0.03
N ILE A 63 0.62 -0.16 -0.80
CA ILE A 63 0.27 -0.58 -2.15
C ILE A 63 0.26 -2.09 -2.15
N THR A 64 -0.89 -2.68 -2.51
CA THR A 64 -0.93 -4.09 -2.89
C THR A 64 -0.92 -4.19 -4.40
N CYS A 65 -0.21 -5.17 -4.94
CA CYS A 65 -0.04 -5.35 -6.38
C CYS A 65 -0.11 -6.81 -6.80
N GLN A 66 -0.11 -7.05 -8.11
CA GLN A 66 -0.05 -8.40 -8.66
C GLN A 66 1.30 -9.06 -8.32
N ARG A 67 1.24 -10.34 -7.92
CA ARG A 67 2.42 -11.16 -7.59
C ARG A 67 3.44 -11.15 -8.73
N GLN A 68 4.72 -10.99 -8.39
CA GLN A 68 5.87 -10.92 -9.33
C GLN A 68 5.84 -9.69 -10.27
N LYS A 69 5.00 -8.70 -9.99
CA LYS A 69 4.92 -7.43 -10.74
C LYS A 69 5.26 -6.23 -9.86
N GLU A 70 5.88 -6.44 -8.71
CA GLU A 70 6.20 -5.41 -7.72
C GLU A 70 7.05 -4.29 -8.32
N MET A 71 8.04 -4.61 -9.16
CA MET A 71 8.86 -3.60 -9.84
C MET A 71 8.03 -2.74 -10.78
N ARG A 72 7.18 -3.37 -11.61
CA ARG A 72 6.33 -2.63 -12.55
C ARG A 72 5.27 -1.80 -11.83
N ALA A 73 4.73 -2.33 -10.73
CA ALA A 73 3.81 -1.60 -9.87
C ALA A 73 4.49 -0.42 -9.19
N ALA A 74 5.75 -0.56 -8.78
CA ALA A 74 6.56 0.52 -8.23
C ALA A 74 6.81 1.64 -9.25
N ASP A 75 7.12 1.28 -10.50
CA ASP A 75 7.30 2.26 -11.58
C ASP A 75 5.97 2.98 -11.91
N GLU A 76 4.86 2.22 -12.01
CA GLU A 76 3.52 2.78 -12.23
C GLU A 76 3.13 3.76 -11.13
N ILE A 77 3.26 3.38 -9.86
CA ILE A 77 2.82 4.25 -8.75
C ILE A 77 3.72 5.47 -8.59
N LEU A 78 5.03 5.35 -8.87
CA LEU A 78 5.94 6.49 -8.79
C LEU A 78 5.57 7.53 -9.85
N SER A 79 5.35 7.10 -11.10
CA SER A 79 4.92 7.98 -12.18
C SER A 79 3.56 8.64 -11.88
N ILE A 80 2.60 7.89 -11.31
CA ILE A 80 1.33 8.46 -10.86
C ILE A 80 1.56 9.51 -9.77
N CYS A 81 2.38 9.22 -8.76
CA CYS A 81 2.66 10.16 -7.68
C CYS A 81 3.35 11.43 -8.16
N GLU A 82 4.28 11.35 -9.10
CA GLU A 82 4.98 12.52 -9.65
C GLU A 82 3.98 13.46 -10.35
N GLU A 83 3.07 12.93 -11.18
CA GLU A 83 2.03 13.73 -11.84
C GLU A 83 1.05 14.38 -10.86
N TYR A 84 0.53 13.60 -9.90
CA TYR A 84 -0.39 14.14 -8.91
C TYR A 84 0.31 15.06 -7.90
N GLY A 85 1.61 14.81 -7.65
CA GLY A 85 2.50 15.67 -6.88
C GLY A 85 2.56 17.06 -7.48
N GLN A 86 2.74 17.14 -8.79
CA GLN A 86 2.70 18.40 -9.52
C GLN A 86 1.30 19.03 -9.51
N LYS A 87 0.25 18.24 -9.82
CA LYS A 87 -1.14 18.73 -9.93
C LYS A 87 -1.74 19.25 -8.62
N LEU A 88 -1.47 18.58 -7.49
CA LEU A 88 -2.11 18.84 -6.20
C LEU A 88 -1.22 19.63 -5.23
N PHE A 89 0.10 19.47 -5.33
CA PHE A 89 1.05 19.99 -4.35
C PHE A 89 2.13 20.88 -4.95
N ASN A 90 2.07 21.17 -6.26
CA ASN A 90 3.06 21.97 -7.00
C ASN A 90 4.50 21.47 -6.83
N ILE A 91 4.69 20.15 -6.74
CA ILE A 91 6.00 19.54 -6.66
C ILE A 91 6.58 19.44 -8.07
N ASN A 92 7.66 20.17 -8.34
CA ASN A 92 8.37 20.06 -9.61
C ASN A 92 9.15 18.73 -9.67
N PRO A 93 8.93 17.90 -10.72
CA PRO A 93 9.65 16.63 -10.89
C PRO A 93 11.11 16.83 -11.28
N ASP A 94 11.41 17.93 -11.97
CA ASP A 94 12.76 18.38 -12.29
C ASP A 94 13.19 19.37 -11.21
N GLY A 95 14.32 19.13 -10.55
CA GLY A 95 14.81 19.93 -9.42
C GLY A 95 15.22 21.37 -9.75
N THR A 96 14.58 22.04 -10.71
CA THR A 96 14.70 23.48 -10.91
C THR A 96 13.90 24.20 -9.82
N ASN A 97 14.59 24.45 -8.70
CA ASN A 97 14.31 25.65 -7.94
C ASN A 97 14.53 26.83 -8.91
N GLU A 98 13.47 27.57 -9.26
CA GLU A 98 13.58 28.88 -9.92
C GLU A 98 14.16 29.91 -8.95
N ALA A 99 15.42 29.72 -8.57
CA ALA A 99 16.16 30.63 -7.70
C ALA A 99 17.66 30.56 -8.03
N ALA A 100 18.03 31.12 -9.18
CA ALA A 100 19.25 31.89 -9.46
C ALA A 100 19.43 31.96 -10.98
N GLU A 101 18.88 32.99 -11.61
CA GLU A 101 19.44 33.50 -12.87
C GLU A 101 20.77 34.17 -12.51
N ASP A 102 21.88 33.49 -12.83
CA ASP A 102 23.16 34.08 -13.21
C ASP A 102 24.03 32.93 -13.74
N GLU A 103 23.80 32.54 -15.01
CA GLU A 103 24.68 31.63 -15.74
C GLU A 103 25.88 32.42 -16.31
N GLU A 104 27.08 32.14 -15.81
CA GLU A 104 28.27 32.15 -16.68
C GLU A 104 28.28 30.84 -17.51
N PRO A 105 28.79 30.86 -18.75
CA PRO A 105 28.75 29.68 -19.62
C PRO A 105 29.66 28.56 -19.07
N GLU A 106 29.07 27.51 -18.49
CA GLU A 106 29.79 26.31 -18.08
C GLU A 106 30.21 25.46 -19.30
N ASP A 107 31.43 24.94 -19.25
CA ASP A 107 32.03 24.07 -20.28
C ASP A 107 31.18 22.82 -20.54
N ILE A 108 30.96 22.51 -21.82
CA ILE A 108 30.07 21.44 -22.32
C ILE A 108 30.40 20.07 -21.71
N GLU A 109 31.68 19.79 -21.41
CA GLU A 109 32.10 18.53 -20.76
C GLU A 109 31.56 18.43 -19.32
N THR A 110 31.46 19.55 -18.60
CA THR A 110 30.95 19.59 -17.22
C THR A 110 29.43 19.43 -17.21
N ALA A 111 28.74 19.98 -18.20
CA ALA A 111 27.31 19.77 -18.40
C ALA A 111 26.98 18.31 -18.73
N ILE A 112 27.76 17.66 -19.60
CA ILE A 112 27.59 16.24 -19.94
C ILE A 112 27.89 15.35 -18.73
N GLU A 113 28.95 15.64 -17.95
CA GLU A 113 29.22 14.88 -16.73
C GLU A 113 28.13 15.05 -15.67
N LYS A 114 27.54 16.23 -15.54
CA LYS A 114 26.40 16.50 -14.66
C LYS A 114 25.13 15.76 -15.12
N GLU A 115 24.87 15.69 -16.42
CA GLU A 115 23.78 14.89 -17.00
C GLU A 115 24.00 13.38 -16.79
N VAL A 116 25.22 12.87 -17.04
CA VAL A 116 25.58 11.46 -16.84
C VAL A 116 25.55 11.08 -15.36
N ALA A 117 25.90 12.02 -14.46
CA ALA A 117 25.79 11.84 -13.02
C ALA A 117 24.32 11.89 -12.53
N ALA A 118 23.47 12.72 -13.13
CA ALA A 118 22.04 12.76 -12.86
C ALA A 118 21.32 11.47 -13.31
N MET A 119 21.79 10.85 -14.40
CA MET A 119 21.28 9.55 -14.87
C MET A 119 21.66 8.35 -13.98
N LYS A 120 22.70 8.47 -13.15
CA LYS A 120 23.03 7.44 -12.16
C LYS A 120 22.09 7.59 -10.96
N SER A 121 21.24 6.58 -10.76
CA SER A 121 20.22 6.45 -9.71
C SER A 121 20.72 6.54 -8.24
N GLU A 122 21.96 6.96 -8.02
CA GLU A 122 22.61 7.05 -6.71
C GLU A 122 22.42 8.42 -6.04
N ASN A 123 21.94 9.43 -6.78
CA ASN A 123 21.76 10.81 -6.29
C ASN A 123 20.29 11.22 -6.06
N LYS A 124 19.36 10.29 -5.79
CA LYS A 124 18.03 10.73 -5.34
C LYS A 124 18.20 11.51 -4.02
N PRO A 125 17.71 12.75 -3.92
CA PRO A 125 17.82 13.54 -2.70
C PRO A 125 17.19 12.74 -1.55
N LYS A 126 17.83 12.78 -0.38
CA LYS A 126 17.35 12.07 0.83
C LYS A 126 15.93 12.48 1.23
N ASP A 127 15.50 13.66 0.76
CA ASP A 127 14.20 14.28 1.04
C ASP A 127 13.29 14.30 -0.18
N ALA A 128 13.44 13.33 -1.09
CA ALA A 128 12.51 13.17 -2.21
C ALA A 128 11.05 13.09 -1.70
N PRO A 129 10.10 13.81 -2.31
CA PRO A 129 8.70 13.83 -1.86
C PRO A 129 8.03 12.45 -1.86
N PHE A 130 8.47 11.59 -2.79
CA PHE A 130 7.98 10.22 -2.97
C PHE A 130 9.12 9.22 -2.91
N GLU A 131 8.94 8.17 -2.13
CA GLU A 131 9.92 7.10 -2.01
C GLU A 131 9.26 5.74 -1.84
N VAL A 132 9.50 4.84 -2.79
CA VAL A 132 8.98 3.48 -2.74
C VAL A 132 9.88 2.61 -1.87
N LEU A 133 9.30 2.07 -0.79
CA LEU A 133 9.92 1.11 0.09
C LEU A 133 9.39 -0.30 -0.23
N LYS A 134 10.31 -1.22 -0.49
CA LYS A 134 9.98 -2.64 -0.66
C LYS A 134 9.85 -3.29 0.70
N MET A 135 8.70 -3.90 0.95
CA MET A 135 8.56 -4.78 2.09
C MET A 135 9.16 -6.13 1.75
N ASN A 136 9.80 -6.81 2.70
CA ASN A 136 10.35 -8.16 2.51
C ASN A 136 9.23 -9.23 2.43
N VAL A 137 8.13 -8.93 1.72
CA VAL A 137 6.96 -9.77 1.49
C VAL A 137 6.43 -9.46 0.09
N ASP A 138 6.04 -10.52 -0.62
CA ASP A 138 5.50 -10.40 -1.97
C ASP A 138 4.26 -9.51 -2.03
N CYS A 139 4.05 -8.89 -3.19
CA CYS A 139 2.85 -8.12 -3.51
C CYS A 139 2.60 -6.86 -2.66
N VAL A 140 3.48 -6.47 -1.72
CA VAL A 140 3.27 -5.33 -0.82
C VAL A 140 4.43 -4.35 -0.90
N LEU A 141 4.10 -3.09 -1.19
CA LEU A 141 5.02 -1.95 -1.17
C LEU A 141 4.47 -0.88 -0.24
N PHE A 142 5.33 0.02 0.20
CA PHE A 142 4.94 1.25 0.89
C PHE A 142 5.46 2.44 0.13
N MET A 143 4.58 3.38 -0.23
CA MET A 143 5.01 4.69 -0.73
C MET A 143 5.13 5.62 0.46
N ARG A 144 6.35 6.01 0.81
CA ARG A 144 6.58 7.08 1.77
C ARG A 144 6.37 8.43 1.08
N THR A 145 5.61 9.29 1.76
CA THR A 145 5.36 10.68 1.36
C THR A 145 5.98 11.62 2.38
N ARG A 146 6.46 12.77 1.93
CA ARG A 146 6.96 13.85 2.79
C ARG A 146 6.13 15.13 2.56
N PRO A 147 6.00 16.01 3.57
CA PRO A 147 5.36 17.31 3.38
C PRO A 147 5.96 18.04 2.16
N PRO A 148 5.14 18.71 1.34
CA PRO A 148 3.73 19.07 1.57
C PRO A 148 2.71 18.01 1.17
N VAL A 149 3.13 16.80 0.78
CA VAL A 149 2.22 15.75 0.31
C VAL A 149 1.36 15.21 1.44
N ASP A 150 0.04 15.34 1.30
CA ASP A 150 -0.93 14.62 2.11
C ASP A 150 -1.28 13.27 1.43
N PRO A 151 -0.95 12.11 2.05
CA PRO A 151 -1.25 10.81 1.48
C PRO A 151 -2.75 10.53 1.35
N LEU A 152 -3.61 11.11 2.18
CA LEU A 152 -5.06 10.86 2.13
C LEU A 152 -5.68 11.53 0.91
N LEU A 153 -5.40 12.83 0.74
CA LEU A 153 -5.81 13.58 -0.43
C LEU A 153 -5.28 12.95 -1.72
N LEU A 154 -4.00 12.59 -1.75
CA LEU A 154 -3.38 11.98 -2.92
C LEU A 154 -4.07 10.68 -3.33
N VAL A 155 -4.24 9.73 -2.39
CA VAL A 155 -4.89 8.45 -2.70
C VAL A 155 -6.35 8.63 -3.09
N ARG A 156 -7.07 9.56 -2.45
CA ARG A 156 -8.45 9.89 -2.78
C ARG A 156 -8.58 10.35 -4.22
N GLU A 157 -7.79 11.34 -4.64
CA GLU A 157 -7.89 11.89 -6.01
C GLU A 157 -7.49 10.83 -7.06
N ILE A 158 -6.46 10.01 -6.79
CA ILE A 158 -6.10 8.88 -7.67
C ILE A 158 -7.29 7.93 -7.85
N CYS A 159 -7.98 7.58 -6.76
CA CYS A 159 -9.11 6.65 -6.80
C CYS A 159 -10.36 7.28 -7.46
N LYS A 160 -10.56 8.58 -7.28
CA LYS A 160 -11.63 9.34 -7.92
C LYS A 160 -11.46 9.36 -9.44
N ASP A 161 -10.26 9.67 -9.92
CA ASP A 161 -9.95 9.63 -11.36
C ASP A 161 -10.04 8.19 -11.90
N ALA A 162 -9.63 7.19 -11.12
CA ALA A 162 -9.80 5.77 -11.50
C ALA A 162 -11.27 5.36 -11.63
N THR A 163 -12.16 5.94 -10.81
CA THR A 163 -13.62 5.72 -10.90
C THR A 163 -14.21 6.33 -12.18
N ALA A 164 -13.66 7.45 -12.64
CA ALA A 164 -14.10 8.13 -13.86
C ALA A 164 -13.53 7.52 -15.16
N ALA A 165 -12.48 6.70 -15.06
CA ALA A 165 -11.79 6.10 -16.21
C ALA A 165 -12.57 4.93 -16.83
N LYS A 166 -13.61 5.26 -17.61
CA LYS A 166 -14.44 4.31 -18.38
C LYS A 166 -13.62 3.54 -19.42
N ASP A 167 -12.80 4.26 -20.16
CA ASP A 167 -11.96 3.73 -21.22
C ASP A 167 -10.67 3.11 -20.70
N ARG A 168 -10.25 2.01 -21.34
CA ARG A 168 -9.00 1.33 -20.98
C ARG A 168 -7.75 2.21 -21.18
N SER A 169 -7.79 3.14 -22.13
CA SER A 169 -6.70 4.09 -22.42
C SER A 169 -6.47 5.09 -21.29
N LEU A 170 -7.51 5.42 -20.51
CA LEU A 170 -7.43 6.35 -19.38
C LEU A 170 -6.90 5.71 -18.11
N ARG A 171 -6.77 4.37 -18.07
CA ARG A 171 -6.27 3.65 -16.90
C ARG A 171 -4.78 3.87 -16.72
N ARG A 172 -4.42 4.41 -15.56
CA ARG A 172 -3.04 4.76 -15.20
C ARG A 172 -2.25 3.62 -14.57
N SER A 173 -2.93 2.59 -14.06
CA SER A 173 -2.27 1.43 -13.46
C SER A 173 -2.85 0.12 -13.99
N ARG A 174 -1.99 -0.91 -14.04
CA ARG A 174 -2.34 -2.26 -14.48
C ARG A 174 -1.97 -3.30 -13.44
N PHE A 175 -0.90 -3.07 -12.68
CA PHE A 175 -0.36 -4.04 -11.73
C PHE A 175 -0.72 -3.71 -10.27
N ILE A 176 -1.25 -2.52 -10.01
CA ILE A 176 -1.68 -2.08 -8.68
C ILE A 176 -3.10 -2.57 -8.41
N ASN A 177 -3.31 -3.18 -7.25
CA ASN A 177 -4.62 -3.64 -6.80
C ASN A 177 -5.29 -2.57 -5.93
N LYS A 178 -4.69 -2.25 -4.78
CA LYS A 178 -5.28 -1.37 -3.77
C LYS A 178 -4.27 -0.41 -3.18
N LEU A 179 -4.71 0.81 -2.90
CA LEU A 179 -3.99 1.79 -2.11
C LEU A 179 -4.64 1.91 -0.73
N THR A 180 -3.84 1.92 0.34
CA THR A 180 -4.35 2.20 1.69
C THR A 180 -3.59 3.36 2.31
N PRO A 181 -4.20 4.56 2.43
CA PRO A 181 -3.52 5.73 2.98
C PRO A 181 -3.27 5.57 4.48
N ILE A 182 -2.14 6.07 4.95
CA ILE A 182 -1.67 6.05 6.34
C ILE A 182 -1.21 7.46 6.71
N GLU A 183 -1.91 8.07 7.68
CA GLU A 183 -1.53 9.39 8.22
C GLU A 183 -0.29 9.28 9.09
N LEU A 184 -0.20 8.21 9.89
CA LEU A 184 0.90 8.02 10.83
C LEU A 184 1.24 6.55 11.03
N THR A 185 2.53 6.23 10.98
CA THR A 185 3.05 4.92 11.34
C THR A 185 3.59 4.87 12.78
N GLY A 186 3.52 3.70 13.39
CA GLY A 186 4.03 3.39 14.71
C GLY A 186 4.55 1.97 14.81
N LYS A 187 5.03 1.59 16.00
CA LYS A 187 5.39 0.19 16.31
C LYS A 187 4.13 -0.60 16.63
N ALA A 188 4.00 -1.81 16.10
CA ALA A 188 2.90 -2.74 16.37
C ALA A 188 2.97 -3.35 17.78
N THR A 189 2.83 -2.50 18.79
CA THR A 189 2.71 -2.85 20.21
C THR A 189 1.50 -2.12 20.80
N GLU A 190 1.02 -2.53 21.98
CA GLU A 190 -0.12 -1.86 22.63
C GLU A 190 0.14 -0.37 22.85
N LYS A 191 1.32 -0.03 23.38
CA LYS A 191 1.74 1.36 23.56
C LYS A 191 1.83 2.12 22.23
N GLY A 192 2.40 1.50 21.20
CA GLY A 192 2.50 2.12 19.89
C GLY A 192 1.12 2.39 19.27
N LEU A 193 0.16 1.49 19.47
CA LEU A 193 -1.23 1.65 19.04
C LEU A 193 -1.87 2.85 19.74
N GLU A 194 -1.70 2.95 21.07
CA GLU A 194 -2.21 4.10 21.83
C GLU A 194 -1.60 5.42 21.35
N ASP A 195 -0.27 5.46 21.16
CA ASP A 195 0.46 6.68 20.79
C ASP A 195 0.03 7.18 19.41
N VAL A 196 -0.15 6.27 18.44
CA VAL A 196 -0.64 6.62 17.10
C VAL A 196 -2.11 7.00 17.14
N ALA A 197 -2.95 6.24 17.85
CA ALA A 197 -4.37 6.51 17.97
C ALA A 197 -4.65 7.89 18.57
N LYS A 198 -3.94 8.29 19.64
CA LYS A 198 -4.09 9.64 20.23
C LYS A 198 -3.79 10.75 19.22
N LYS A 199 -2.76 10.57 18.40
CA LYS A 199 -2.32 11.59 17.43
C LYS A 199 -3.26 11.69 16.24
N VAL A 200 -3.65 10.56 15.66
CA VAL A 200 -4.52 10.53 14.49
C VAL A 200 -5.95 10.88 14.87
N LEU A 201 -6.52 10.24 15.89
CA LEU A 201 -7.95 10.39 16.20
C LEU A 201 -8.30 11.78 16.76
N SER A 202 -7.37 12.49 17.40
CA SER A 202 -7.65 13.82 17.95
C SER A 202 -7.95 14.89 16.90
N GLY A 203 -7.53 14.67 15.64
CA GLY A 203 -7.91 15.52 14.51
C GLY A 203 -9.30 15.23 13.91
N HIS A 204 -9.96 14.14 14.32
CA HIS A 204 -11.21 13.66 13.70
C HIS A 204 -12.34 13.37 14.67
N PHE A 205 -12.03 13.15 15.95
CA PHE A 205 -12.96 12.74 17.00
C PHE A 205 -12.68 13.47 18.31
N GLN A 206 -13.72 13.64 19.12
CA GLN A 206 -13.54 13.96 20.53
C GLN A 206 -13.07 12.71 21.29
N LEU A 207 -11.96 12.81 22.00
CA LEU A 207 -11.41 11.71 22.81
C LEU A 207 -11.91 11.78 24.25
N VAL A 208 -11.90 10.64 24.96
CA VAL A 208 -12.44 10.52 26.34
C VAL A 208 -11.78 11.49 27.33
N ASN A 209 -10.51 11.84 27.13
CA ASN A 209 -9.76 12.69 28.06
C ASN A 209 -9.66 14.17 27.61
N ASP A 210 -10.32 14.56 26.53
CA ASP A 210 -10.47 15.96 26.15
C ASP A 210 -11.62 16.59 26.96
N GLU A 211 -11.40 16.78 28.26
CA GLU A 211 -12.37 17.39 29.20
C GLU A 211 -12.37 18.94 29.14
N THR A 212 -11.62 19.55 28.23
CA THR A 212 -11.50 21.01 28.16
C THR A 212 -12.39 21.58 27.06
N GLU A 213 -13.46 22.23 27.51
CA GLU A 213 -14.15 23.40 26.96
C GLU A 213 -14.10 23.57 25.43
N GLU A 214 -15.27 23.44 24.81
CA GLU A 214 -15.68 24.13 23.58
C GLU A 214 -14.53 24.45 22.60
N LYS A 215 -13.80 23.43 22.13
CA LYS A 215 -13.08 23.57 20.87
C LYS A 215 -14.15 23.80 19.81
N ASP A 216 -14.12 24.99 19.21
CA ASP A 216 -15.09 25.53 18.26
C ASP A 216 -15.81 24.46 17.43
N ALA A 217 -17.14 24.57 17.43
CA ALA A 217 -18.13 23.64 16.88
C ALA A 217 -18.11 23.45 15.34
N GLY A 218 -16.93 23.53 14.73
CA GLY A 218 -16.71 23.32 13.30
C GLY A 218 -16.48 21.86 12.90
N GLU A 219 -15.57 21.14 13.57
CA GLU A 219 -15.02 19.87 13.05
C GLU A 219 -15.29 18.63 13.91
N ASN A 220 -15.41 18.74 15.24
CA ASN A 220 -15.65 17.59 16.14
C ASN A 220 -17.15 17.40 16.48
N LYS A 221 -18.02 17.41 15.47
CA LYS A 221 -19.44 17.04 15.67
C LYS A 221 -19.57 15.54 15.94
N ALA A 222 -20.57 15.17 16.74
CA ALA A 222 -20.96 13.77 16.93
C ALA A 222 -21.19 13.12 15.55
N CYS A 223 -20.49 12.02 15.29
CA CYS A 223 -20.50 11.33 14.02
C CYS A 223 -20.51 9.82 14.25
N SER A 224 -20.94 9.07 13.23
CA SER A 224 -20.88 7.62 13.23
C SER A 224 -19.55 7.10 12.68
N TYR A 225 -19.02 6.01 13.25
CA TYR A 225 -17.73 5.48 12.83
C TYR A 225 -17.64 3.95 12.83
N ALA A 226 -16.72 3.42 12.01
CA ALA A 226 -16.30 2.02 12.02
C ALA A 226 -14.79 1.89 12.17
N ILE A 227 -14.33 0.85 12.88
CA ILE A 227 -12.90 0.51 12.99
C ILE A 227 -12.63 -0.70 12.09
N ARG A 228 -11.70 -0.56 11.15
CA ARG A 228 -11.35 -1.59 10.15
C ARG A 228 -9.86 -1.96 10.25
N PRO A 229 -9.51 -2.88 11.16
CA PRO A 229 -8.15 -3.40 11.23
C PRO A 229 -7.88 -4.46 10.16
N THR A 230 -6.68 -4.43 9.60
CA THR A 230 -6.10 -5.47 8.74
C THR A 230 -4.76 -5.88 9.33
N LEU A 231 -4.58 -7.17 9.62
CA LEU A 231 -3.35 -7.71 10.19
C LEU A 231 -2.70 -8.62 9.15
N ARG A 232 -1.43 -8.37 8.83
CA ARG A 232 -0.62 -9.19 7.92
C ARG A 232 0.73 -9.50 8.55
N ALA A 233 1.13 -10.77 8.51
CA ALA A 233 2.40 -11.24 9.07
C ALA A 233 2.65 -10.75 10.52
N HIS A 234 1.57 -10.63 11.32
CA HIS A 234 1.60 -10.17 12.70
C HIS A 234 0.77 -11.11 13.58
N THR A 235 1.32 -11.49 14.74
CA THR A 235 0.71 -12.46 15.65
C THR A 235 0.58 -11.95 17.09
N THR A 236 1.13 -10.77 17.41
CA THR A 236 1.17 -10.26 18.79
C THR A 236 -0.16 -9.60 19.19
N LEU A 237 -0.59 -8.57 18.45
CA LEU A 237 -1.85 -7.88 18.65
C LEU A 237 -2.97 -8.67 17.96
N LYS A 238 -4.09 -8.89 18.65
CA LYS A 238 -5.27 -9.49 18.04
C LYS A 238 -6.24 -8.44 17.54
N ARG A 239 -6.98 -8.80 16.48
CA ARG A 239 -7.98 -7.94 15.84
C ARG A 239 -8.96 -7.30 16.84
N ILE A 240 -9.55 -8.11 17.72
CA ILE A 240 -10.56 -7.66 18.69
C ILE A 240 -9.93 -6.70 19.71
N GLU A 241 -8.77 -7.07 20.26
CA GLU A 241 -8.03 -6.24 21.23
C GLU A 241 -7.68 -4.86 20.65
N VAL A 242 -7.29 -4.80 19.38
CA VAL A 242 -7.03 -3.52 18.66
C VAL A 242 -8.31 -2.68 18.54
N ILE A 243 -9.43 -3.30 18.15
CA ILE A 243 -10.72 -2.61 18.01
C ILE A 243 -11.19 -2.05 19.35
N ASP A 244 -11.23 -2.90 20.38
CA ASP A 244 -11.70 -2.53 21.71
C ASP A 244 -10.85 -1.40 22.29
N LYS A 245 -9.52 -1.49 22.11
CA LYS A 245 -8.61 -0.47 22.60
C LYS A 245 -8.85 0.87 21.93
N VAL A 246 -8.93 0.91 20.60
CA VAL A 246 -9.17 2.15 19.85
C VAL A 246 -10.56 2.72 20.15
N ALA A 247 -11.58 1.88 20.21
CA ALA A 247 -12.94 2.30 20.57
C ALA A 247 -13.00 2.92 21.98
N SER A 248 -12.26 2.37 22.95
CA SER A 248 -12.24 2.89 24.33
C SER A 248 -11.65 4.30 24.47
N MET A 249 -10.93 4.78 23.45
CA MET A 249 -10.30 6.10 23.45
C MET A 249 -11.21 7.20 22.88
N ILE A 250 -12.26 6.82 22.13
CA ILE A 250 -13.19 7.73 21.48
C ILE A 250 -14.33 8.05 22.44
N SER A 251 -14.74 9.32 22.50
CA SER A 251 -15.85 9.75 23.34
C SER A 251 -17.16 9.06 22.96
N LYS A 252 -18.02 8.80 23.95
CA LYS A 252 -19.35 8.21 23.77
C LYS A 252 -20.32 9.10 22.97
N SER A 253 -19.94 10.36 22.70
CA SER A 253 -20.68 11.25 21.79
C SER A 253 -20.68 10.72 20.35
N HIS A 254 -19.67 9.94 19.96
CA HIS A 254 -19.60 9.28 18.66
C HIS A 254 -20.23 7.90 18.71
N LYS A 255 -20.93 7.51 17.64
CA LYS A 255 -21.68 6.25 17.57
C LYS A 255 -20.98 5.23 16.68
N VAL A 256 -20.86 3.98 17.12
CA VAL A 256 -20.37 2.91 16.25
C VAL A 256 -21.45 2.51 15.23
N ASP A 257 -21.10 2.52 13.94
CA ASP A 257 -21.92 2.00 12.84
C ASP A 257 -21.04 1.18 11.89
N LEU A 258 -21.31 -0.12 11.78
CA LEU A 258 -20.52 -1.03 10.93
C LEU A 258 -21.02 -1.11 9.48
N GLY A 259 -22.21 -0.59 9.21
CA GLY A 259 -22.87 -0.65 7.91
C GLY A 259 -22.60 0.58 7.07
N ASN A 260 -22.90 1.77 7.59
CA ASN A 260 -22.83 3.01 6.82
C ASN A 260 -22.30 4.21 7.63
N PRO A 261 -21.06 4.10 8.16
CA PRO A 261 -20.46 5.12 9.00
C PRO A 261 -20.15 6.41 8.26
N ASP A 262 -20.10 7.52 8.99
CA ASP A 262 -19.60 8.81 8.48
C ASP A 262 -18.08 8.77 8.30
N LYS A 263 -17.36 8.12 9.23
CA LYS A 263 -15.91 7.99 9.23
C LYS A 263 -15.45 6.56 9.42
N VAL A 264 -14.37 6.17 8.76
CA VAL A 264 -13.76 4.84 8.91
C VAL A 264 -12.33 4.99 9.40
N ILE A 265 -12.04 4.38 10.54
CA ILE A 265 -10.69 4.30 11.10
C ILE A 265 -10.03 3.06 10.48
N ILE A 266 -9.07 3.28 9.60
CA ILE A 266 -8.29 2.22 8.97
C ILE A 266 -7.07 1.96 9.85
N ILE A 267 -6.82 0.68 10.16
CA ILE A 267 -5.64 0.27 10.91
C ILE A 267 -4.96 -0.86 10.14
N GLU A 268 -3.77 -0.60 9.59
CA GLU A 268 -2.98 -1.62 8.91
C GLU A 268 -1.80 -2.02 9.78
N ILE A 269 -1.80 -3.27 10.25
CA ILE A 269 -0.70 -3.84 11.02
C ILE A 269 0.04 -4.81 10.10
N PHE A 270 1.31 -4.51 9.87
CA PHE A 270 2.18 -5.29 9.01
C PHE A 270 3.51 -5.56 9.71
N GLN A 271 3.82 -6.83 9.97
CA GLN A 271 5.00 -7.24 10.73
C GLN A 271 5.12 -6.49 12.07
N THR A 272 6.13 -5.62 12.22
CA THR A 272 6.39 -4.83 13.44
C THR A 272 5.83 -3.42 13.39
N PHE A 273 5.16 -3.05 12.31
CA PHE A 273 4.63 -1.71 12.08
C PHE A 273 3.11 -1.68 12.13
N LEU A 274 2.57 -0.58 12.63
CA LEU A 274 1.17 -0.23 12.50
C LEU A 274 1.07 1.09 11.76
N GLY A 275 0.03 1.25 10.94
CA GLY A 275 -0.36 2.51 10.33
C GLY A 275 -1.83 2.78 10.63
N MET A 276 -2.17 4.04 10.87
CA MET A 276 -3.55 4.47 11.09
C MET A 276 -3.89 5.67 10.20
N SER A 277 -5.14 5.73 9.76
CA SER A 277 -5.74 6.88 9.08
C SER A 277 -7.24 6.90 9.34
N VAL A 278 -7.86 8.07 9.19
CA VAL A 278 -9.31 8.23 9.22
C VAL A 278 -9.76 8.73 7.85
N VAL A 279 -10.69 8.00 7.23
CA VAL A 279 -11.25 8.36 5.93
C VAL A 279 -12.75 8.58 6.06
N ASP A 280 -13.33 9.36 5.15
CA ASP A 280 -14.77 9.62 5.14
C ASP A 280 -15.55 8.48 4.44
N ARG A 281 -16.87 8.55 4.57
CA ARG A 281 -17.87 7.62 4.03
C ARG A 281 -17.63 7.17 2.58
N GLU A 282 -17.14 8.06 1.73
CA GLU A 282 -16.87 7.79 0.31
C GLU A 282 -15.86 6.66 0.06
N TRP A 283 -15.04 6.32 1.06
CA TRP A 283 -14.09 5.21 0.98
C TRP A 283 -14.76 3.87 0.62
N GLU A 284 -15.94 3.58 1.18
CA GLU A 284 -16.65 2.34 0.90
C GLU A 284 -17.22 2.35 -0.54
N ALA A 285 -17.71 3.50 -1.00
CA ALA A 285 -18.18 3.71 -2.36
C ALA A 285 -17.05 3.54 -3.40
N MET A 286 -15.85 4.03 -3.06
CA MET A 286 -14.62 3.87 -3.85
C MET A 286 -13.96 2.49 -3.67
N LYS A 287 -14.74 1.43 -3.41
CA LYS A 287 -14.28 0.04 -3.28
C LYS A 287 -13.08 -0.10 -2.34
N ARG A 288 -13.09 0.68 -1.25
CA ARG A 288 -12.01 0.70 -0.25
C ARG A 288 -10.64 1.00 -0.87
N TYR A 289 -10.63 1.87 -1.88
CA TYR A 289 -9.47 2.25 -2.69
C TYR A 289 -8.79 1.08 -3.43
N ASN A 290 -9.57 0.05 -3.78
CA ASN A 290 -9.12 -1.00 -4.71
C ASN A 290 -9.21 -0.48 -6.15
N ILE A 291 -8.13 0.14 -6.63
CA ILE A 291 -8.01 0.67 -8.00
C ILE A 291 -8.37 -0.36 -9.07
N HIS A 292 -7.97 -1.63 -8.88
CA HIS A 292 -8.30 -2.68 -9.84
C HIS A 292 -9.82 -2.90 -9.94
N GLU A 293 -10.51 -2.93 -8.80
CA GLU A 293 -11.97 -3.02 -8.76
C GLU A 293 -12.64 -1.75 -9.29
N LEU A 294 -12.07 -0.57 -9.06
CA LEU A 294 -12.58 0.70 -9.57
C LEU A 294 -12.58 0.73 -11.10
N TYR A 295 -11.46 0.38 -11.73
CA TYR A 295 -11.40 0.26 -13.19
C TYR A 295 -12.33 -0.81 -13.75
N ALA A 296 -12.50 -1.93 -13.04
CA ALA A 296 -13.44 -2.97 -13.45
C ALA A 296 -14.89 -2.49 -13.36
N ALA A 297 -15.25 -1.72 -12.33
CA ALA A 297 -16.57 -1.13 -12.17
C ALA A 297 -16.84 -0.03 -13.20
N ALA A 298 -15.87 0.85 -13.45
CA ALA A 298 -15.99 1.94 -14.42
C ALA A 298 -16.30 1.42 -15.84
N SER A 299 -15.58 0.37 -16.29
CA SER A 299 -15.84 -0.20 -17.61
C SER A 299 -17.15 -0.98 -17.71
N LYS A 300 -17.64 -1.60 -16.62
CA LYS A 300 -18.99 -2.20 -16.61
C LYS A 300 -20.07 -1.13 -16.78
N SER A 301 -19.96 -0.04 -16.03
CA SER A 301 -20.91 1.08 -16.12
C SER A 301 -20.92 1.77 -17.50
N ALA A 302 -19.82 1.68 -18.26
CA ALA A 302 -19.74 2.19 -19.62
C ALA A 302 -20.47 1.24 -20.60
N ALA A 303 -20.26 -0.06 -20.47
CA ALA A 303 -20.95 -1.06 -21.30
C ALA A 303 -22.48 -1.03 -21.08
N ASP A 304 -22.93 -0.95 -19.83
CA ASP A 304 -24.37 -0.88 -19.49
C ASP A 304 -25.04 0.41 -19.99
N ALA A 305 -24.25 1.47 -20.26
CA ALA A 305 -24.75 2.73 -20.82
C ALA A 305 -24.78 2.75 -22.36
N GLU A 306 -24.09 1.81 -23.02
CA GLU A 306 -24.01 1.70 -24.49
C GLU A 306 -24.96 0.64 -25.08
N GLU A 307 -25.59 -0.22 -24.26
CA GLU A 307 -26.68 -1.08 -24.75
C GLU A 307 -27.92 -0.23 -25.10
N PRO A 308 -28.39 -0.22 -26.36
CA PRO A 308 -29.63 0.44 -26.72
C PRO A 308 -30.78 -0.32 -26.05
N LYS A 309 -31.60 0.39 -25.26
CA LYS A 309 -32.94 -0.09 -24.94
C LYS A 309 -33.72 -0.19 -26.26
N GLU A 310 -33.88 -1.39 -26.79
CA GLU A 310 -34.84 -1.65 -27.87
C GLU A 310 -36.22 -1.18 -27.41
N PRO A 311 -36.97 -0.42 -28.23
CA PRO A 311 -38.34 -0.08 -27.90
C PRO A 311 -39.22 -1.33 -28.09
N GLU A 312 -39.89 -1.76 -27.01
CA GLU A 312 -41.06 -2.63 -27.12
C GLU A 312 -42.14 -1.85 -27.90
N ASN A 313 -42.32 -2.22 -29.18
CA ASN A 313 -43.42 -1.76 -30.01
C ASN A 313 -44.72 -2.43 -29.52
N GLU A 314 -45.54 -1.70 -28.75
CA GLU A 314 -46.97 -1.98 -28.65
C GLU A 314 -47.66 -1.38 -29.89
N GLU A 315 -47.91 -2.21 -30.89
CA GLU A 315 -48.84 -1.89 -31.97
C GLU A 315 -50.28 -2.00 -31.43
N ASN A 316 -50.86 -0.85 -31.09
CA ASN A 316 -52.31 -0.66 -31.04
C ASN A 316 -52.81 -0.43 -32.48
N GLU A 317 -53.49 -1.41 -33.06
CA GLU A 317 -54.44 -1.17 -34.15
C GLU A 317 -55.86 -1.11 -33.58
N GLU A 318 -56.41 0.11 -33.54
CA GLU A 318 -57.84 0.36 -33.47
C GLU A 318 -58.50 -0.05 -34.80
N ASN A 319 -59.59 -0.80 -34.73
CA ASN A 319 -60.65 -0.78 -35.75
C ASN A 319 -62.01 -0.84 -35.03
N GLU A 320 -62.69 0.29 -35.00
CA GLU A 320 -64.14 0.40 -34.80
C GLU A 320 -64.85 0.08 -36.13
N GLU A 321 -65.86 -0.80 -36.12
CA GLU A 321 -67.22 -0.46 -36.59
C GLU A 321 -68.25 -1.56 -36.26
N ASP A 322 -69.18 -1.17 -35.39
CA ASP A 322 -70.66 -1.31 -35.45
C ASP A 322 -71.34 -2.70 -35.56
N SER A 323 -72.05 -3.10 -34.48
CA SER A 323 -73.52 -3.34 -34.49
C SER A 323 -74.05 -3.94 -33.16
N LYS A 324 -74.99 -3.21 -32.53
CA LYS A 324 -75.89 -3.62 -31.41
C LYS A 324 -76.94 -4.67 -31.86
N PRO A 325 -77.87 -5.16 -30.99
CA PRO A 325 -77.80 -5.70 -29.61
C PRO A 325 -78.60 -7.03 -29.43
N LYS A 326 -78.49 -7.70 -28.27
CA LYS A 326 -79.61 -8.23 -27.42
C LYS A 326 -79.24 -9.46 -26.58
N GLY A 327 -79.61 -9.41 -25.30
CA GLY A 327 -80.18 -10.56 -24.59
C GLY A 327 -79.50 -10.95 -23.29
N ASP A 328 -79.97 -10.40 -22.17
CA ASP A 328 -80.06 -11.15 -20.91
C ASP A 328 -81.17 -12.23 -21.08
N PRO A 329 -81.11 -13.39 -20.39
CA PRO A 329 -81.56 -13.43 -19.00
C PRO A 329 -80.80 -14.39 -18.04
N GLU A 330 -80.90 -14.04 -16.76
CA GLU A 330 -81.05 -14.86 -15.54
C GLU A 330 -80.79 -16.37 -15.55
N SER A 331 -80.02 -16.83 -14.53
CA SER A 331 -80.46 -17.79 -13.49
C SER A 331 -79.30 -18.02 -12.49
N GLU A 332 -79.42 -17.63 -11.21
CA GLU A 332 -79.69 -18.52 -10.05
C GLU A 332 -78.71 -19.70 -9.91
N ALA A 333 -78.17 -20.12 -8.77
CA ALA A 333 -78.17 -19.69 -7.38
C ALA A 333 -77.15 -20.59 -6.64
N LEU A 334 -76.53 -20.10 -5.57
CA LEU A 334 -75.95 -20.89 -4.46
C LEU A 334 -77.10 -21.58 -3.68
N PRO A 335 -76.92 -22.65 -2.86
CA PRO A 335 -75.88 -22.74 -1.82
C PRO A 335 -75.34 -24.15 -1.43
N THR A 336 -74.40 -24.07 -0.48
CA THR A 336 -73.68 -25.02 0.41
C THR A 336 -74.51 -26.18 1.02
N PRO A 337 -73.90 -27.22 1.66
CA PRO A 337 -73.08 -27.10 2.90
C PRO A 337 -71.56 -27.10 2.69
#